data_AF-A0A527VN43-F1
#
_entry.id   AF-A0A527VN43-F1
#
_cell.length_a   1.000
_cell.length_b   1.000
_cell.length_c   1.000
_cell.angle_alpha   90.00
_cell.angle_beta   90.00
_cell.angle_gamma   90.00
#
_symmetry.space_group_name_H-M   'P 1'
#
loop_
_entity.id
_entity.type
_entity.pdbx_description
1 polymer ?
#
loop_
_entity_poly.entity_id
_entity_poly.type
_entity_poly.pdbx_seq_one_letter_code
_entity_poly.pdbx_strand_id
1 'polypeptide(L)' 'WKSTPFMALLILAALQMLPREILEVARLDGASPWQIFWRVTLPLIRPAVMVAVIFRSLDALRIFDLIYVLTPNNVQTKS' A
#
# COMPACT_ATOMS: atom_id res chain seq x y z
N TRP A 1 11.00 -5.19 -8.82
CA TRP A 1 11.90 -5.74 -7.79
C TRP A 1 12.55 -4.69 -6.88
N LYS A 2 12.80 -3.43 -7.30
CA LYS A 2 13.29 -2.37 -6.39
C LYS A 2 12.23 -1.73 -5.46
N SER A 3 10.93 -1.76 -5.81
CA SER A 3 9.86 -1.09 -5.06
C SER A 3 9.10 -1.98 -4.06
N THR A 4 9.47 -3.26 -4.00
CA THR A 4 8.90 -4.26 -3.08
C THR A 4 9.09 -3.93 -1.59
N PRO A 5 10.25 -3.42 -1.11
CA PRO A 5 10.44 -3.15 0.32
C PRO A 5 9.59 -1.97 0.84
N PHE A 6 9.38 -0.93 0.03
CA PHE A 6 8.52 0.19 0.42
C PHE A 6 7.08 -0.25 0.67
N MET A 7 6.56 -1.13 -0.20
CA MET A 7 5.22 -1.69 -0.05
C MET A 7 5.10 -2.60 1.18
N ALA A 8 6.11 -3.43 1.44
CA ALA A 8 6.15 -4.25 2.66
C ALA A 8 6.14 -3.38 3.93
N LEU A 9 6.88 -2.27 3.95
CA LEU A 9 6.91 -1.33 5.08
C LEU A 9 5.57 -0.62 5.27
N LEU A 10 4.90 -0.20 4.20
CA LEU A 10 3.56 0.40 4.29
C LEU A 10 2.53 -0.58 4.85
N ILE A 11 2.56 -1.83 4.39
CA ILE A 11 1.67 -2.88 4.91
C ILE A 11 1.98 -3.17 6.38
N LEU A 12 3.26 -3.24 6.75
CA LEU A 12 3.67 -3.46 8.14
C LEU A 12 3.27 -2.30 9.05
N ALA A 13 3.40 -1.04 8.59
CA ALA A 13 2.96 0.13 9.33
C ALA A 13 1.44 0.11 9.55
N ALA A 14 0.67 -0.21 8.51
CA ALA A 14 -0.78 -0.36 8.61
C ALA A 14 -1.19 -1.47 9.60
N LEU A 15 -0.46 -2.59 9.62
CA LEU A 15 -0.68 -3.68 10.57
C LEU A 15 -0.26 -3.32 12.01
N GLN A 16 0.75 -2.47 12.20
CA GLN A 16 1.16 -2.02 13.54
C GLN A 16 0.17 -1.04 14.17
N MET A 17 -0.60 -0.32 13.38
CA MET A 17 -1.65 0.58 13.86
C MET A 17 -2.90 -0.15 14.38
N LEU A 18 -2.99 -1.47 14.20
CA LEU A 18 -4.13 -2.25 14.68
C LEU A 18 -4.15 -2.31 16.21
N PRO A 19 -5.25 -1.90 16.86
CA PRO A 19 -5.39 -2.00 18.31
C PRO A 19 -5.44 -3.48 18.73
N ARG A 20 -4.47 -3.88 19.57
CA ARG A 20 -4.33 -5.27 20.04
C ARG A 20 -5.53 -5.75 20.84
N GLU A 21 -6.16 -4.83 21.56
CA GLU A 21 -7.37 -5.06 22.36
C GLU A 21 -8.50 -5.65 21.51
N ILE A 22 -8.75 -5.13 20.31
CA ILE A 22 -9.81 -5.63 19.42
C ILE A 22 -9.51 -7.06 18.96
N LEU A 23 -8.23 -7.38 18.70
CA LEU A 23 -7.82 -8.73 18.31
C LEU A 23 -7.93 -9.72 19.47
N GLU A 24 -7.69 -9.28 20.70
CA GLU A 24 -7.86 -10.12 21.90
C GLU A 24 -9.32 -10.43 22.16
N VAL A 25 -10.22 -9.43 22.06
CA VAL A 25 -11.67 -9.63 22.20
C VAL A 25 -12.18 -10.61 21.14
N ALA A 26 -11.77 -10.45 19.88
CA ALA A 26 -12.17 -11.36 18.81
C ALA A 26 -11.69 -12.82 19.02
N ARG A 27 -10.55 -13.02 19.70
CA ARG A 27 -10.08 -14.35 20.08
C ARG A 27 -10.86 -14.93 21.25
N LEU A 28 -11.23 -14.10 22.23
CA LEU A 28 -12.07 -14.50 23.36
C LEU A 28 -13.47 -14.93 22.88
N ASP A 29 -13.98 -14.30 21.82
CA ASP A 29 -15.23 -14.67 21.14
C ASP A 29 -15.13 -16.00 20.33
N GLY A 30 -13.98 -16.67 20.34
CA GLY A 30 -13.78 -17.96 19.65
C GLY A 30 -13.67 -17.85 18.12
N ALA A 31 -13.44 -16.65 17.57
CA ALA A 31 -13.32 -16.47 16.12
C ALA A 31 -12.04 -17.13 15.58
N SER A 32 -12.16 -17.83 14.45
CA SER A 32 -10.99 -18.40 13.78
C SER A 32 -10.05 -17.30 13.23
N PRO A 33 -8.74 -17.55 13.11
CA PRO A 33 -7.79 -16.55 12.58
C PRO A 33 -8.17 -16.00 11.20
N TRP A 34 -8.80 -16.84 10.36
CA TRP A 34 -9.28 -16.44 9.05
C TRP A 34 -10.48 -15.48 9.12
N GLN A 35 -11.41 -15.72 10.05
CA GLN A 35 -12.51 -14.80 10.30
C GLN A 35 -12.01 -13.47 10.88
N ILE A 36 -11.06 -13.51 11.82
CA ILE A 36 -10.45 -12.31 12.38
C ILE A 36 -9.79 -11.48 11.26
N PHE A 37 -9.05 -12.12 10.35
CA PHE A 37 -8.42 -11.41 9.25
C PHE A 37 -9.44 -10.67 8.36
N TRP A 38 -10.46 -11.35 7.86
CA TRP A 38 -11.41 -10.75 6.91
C TRP A 38 -12.44 -9.83 7.55
N ARG A 39 -12.87 -10.11 8.79
CA ARG A 39 -13.93 -9.36 9.47
C ARG A 39 -13.43 -8.28 10.42
N VAL A 40 -12.19 -8.39 10.90
CA VAL A 40 -11.61 -7.44 11.87
C VAL A 40 -10.43 -6.73 11.24
N THR A 41 -9.35 -7.45 10.96
CA THR A 41 -8.09 -6.88 10.50
C THR A 41 -8.24 -6.07 9.21
N LEU A 42 -8.78 -6.68 8.15
CA LEU A 42 -8.91 -6.08 6.82
C LEU A 42 -9.79 -4.80 6.81
N PRO A 43 -11.00 -4.78 7.42
CA PRO A 43 -11.80 -3.56 7.49
C PRO A 43 -11.18 -2.47 8.37
N LEU A 44 -10.47 -2.82 9.46
CA LEU A 44 -9.76 -1.86 10.32
C LEU A 44 -8.60 -1.16 9.58
N ILE A 45 -7.82 -1.90 8.80
CA ILE A 45 -6.71 -1.31 8.02
C ILE A 45 -7.15 -0.72 6.68
N ARG A 46 -8.41 -0.91 6.28
CA ARG A 46 -8.95 -0.44 5.00
C ARG A 46 -8.67 1.04 4.70
N PRO A 47 -8.87 2.01 5.62
CA PRO A 47 -8.50 3.41 5.37
C PRO A 47 -6.99 3.60 5.15
N ALA A 48 -6.14 2.91 5.91
CA ALA A 48 -4.68 2.96 5.73
C ALA A 48 -4.26 2.36 4.38
N VAL A 49 -4.86 1.25 3.97
CA VAL A 49 -4.64 0.61 2.67
C VAL A 49 -5.07 1.54 1.53
N MET A 50 -6.20 2.23 1.65
CA MET A 50 -6.64 3.20 0.64
C MET A 50 -5.61 4.32 0.45
N VAL A 51 -5.10 4.89 1.55
CA VAL A 51 -4.05 5.92 1.49
C VAL A 51 -2.79 5.36 0.82
N ALA A 52 -2.35 4.16 1.21
CA ALA A 52 -1.18 3.51 0.62
C ALA A 52 -1.34 3.28 -0.89
N VAL A 53 -2.53 2.85 -1.36
CA VAL A 53 -2.83 2.67 -2.78
C VAL A 53 -2.81 3.99 -3.54
N ILE A 54 -3.38 5.06 -2.97
CA ILE A 54 -3.37 6.39 -3.60
C ILE A 54 -1.93 6.89 -3.77
N PHE A 55 -1.12 6.83 -2.70
CA PHE A 55 0.29 7.21 -2.76
C PHE A 55 1.05 6.37 -3.79
N ARG A 56 0.79 5.06 -3.85
CA ARG A 56 1.39 4.17 -4.84
C ARG A 56 1.03 4.56 -6.27
N SER A 57 -0.22 4.90 -6.54
CA SER A 57 -0.67 5.34 -7.85
C SER A 57 -0.04 6.67 -8.24
N LEU A 58 0.03 7.63 -7.30
CA LEU A 58 0.69 8.92 -7.53
C LEU A 58 2.18 8.75 -7.85
N ASP A 59 2.88 7.88 -7.12
CA ASP A 59 4.29 7.59 -7.36
C ASP A 59 4.50 6.92 -8.73
N ALA A 60 3.64 5.97 -9.09
CA ALA A 60 3.66 5.32 -10.40
C ALA A 60 3.41 6.31 -11.55
N LEU A 61 2.45 7.21 -11.40
CA LEU A 61 2.16 8.26 -12.37
C LEU A 61 3.33 9.25 -12.50
N ARG A 62 3.93 9.66 -11.38
CA ARG A 62 5.12 10.53 -11.39
C ARG A 62 6.30 9.88 -12.11
N ILE A 63 6.55 8.59 -11.91
CA ILE A 63 7.61 7.86 -12.61
C ILE A 63 7.33 7.83 -14.11
N PHE A 64 6.08 7.58 -14.52
CA PHE A 64 5.70 7.60 -15.93
C PHE A 64 5.88 8.99 -16.56
N ASP A 65 5.39 10.03 -15.89
CA ASP A 65 5.51 11.43 -16.33
C ASP A 65 6.98 11.87 -16.39
N LEU A 66 7.77 11.49 -15.38
CA LEU A 66 9.22 11.73 -15.36
C LEU A 66 9.92 11.04 -16.54
N ILE A 67 9.59 9.79 -16.87
CA ILE A 67 10.16 9.10 -18.04
C ILE A 67 9.70 9.78 -19.34
N TYR A 68 8.44 10.20 -19.44
CA TYR A 68 7.93 10.88 -20.63
C TYR A 68 8.61 12.25 -20.85
N VAL A 69 8.82 13.03 -19.78
CA VAL A 69 9.49 14.34 -19.82
C VAL A 69 11.01 14.21 -19.99
N LEU A 70 11.64 13.23 -19.32
CA LEU A 70 13.07 12.97 -19.45
C LEU A 70 13.43 12.18 -20.71
N THR A 71 12.46 11.60 -21.43
CA THR A 71 12.69 11.08 -22.78
C THR A 71 12.96 12.29 -23.66
N PRO A 72 14.21 12.48 -24.13
CA PRO A 72 14.52 13.66 -24.90
C PRO A 72 13.75 13.59 -26.22
N ASN A 73 12.96 14.61 -26.52
CA ASN A 73 12.44 14.87 -27.86
C ASN A 73 13.57 15.28 -28.85
N ASN A 74 14.78 14.75 -28.71
CA ASN A 74 15.95 15.15 -29.51
C ASN A 74 16.05 14.43 -30.88
N VAL A 75 14.92 14.06 -31.47
CA VAL A 75 14.84 13.62 -32.88
C VAL A 75 14.94 14.76 -33.90
N GLN A 76 15.39 15.96 -33.51
CA GLN A 76 15.67 17.06 -34.44
C GLN A 76 17.06 17.68 -34.23
N THR A 77 18.11 16.95 -34.60
CA THR A 77 19.28 17.58 -35.23
C THR A 77 19.81 16.68 -36.34
N LYS A 78 18.96 16.43 -37.33
CA LYS A 78 19.42 16.20 -38.70
C LYS A 78 19.02 17.45 -39.49
N SER A 79 19.92 18.43 -39.54
CA SER A 79 19.99 19.43 -40.59
C SER A 79 21.43 19.87 -40.75
#